data_AF-A0A832DTS2-F1
#
_entry.id   AF-A0A832DTS2-F1
#
_cell.length_a   1.000
_cell.length_b   1.000
_cell.length_c   1.000
_cell.angle_alpha   90.00
_cell.angle_beta   90.00
_cell.angle_gamma   90.00
#
_symmetry.space_group_name_H-M   'P 1'
#
loop_
_entity.id
_entity.type
_entity.pdbx_description
1 polymer ?
#
loop_
_entity_poly.entity_id
_entity_poly.type
_entity_poly.pdbx_seq_one_letter_code
_entity_poly.pdbx_strand_id
1 'polypeptide(L)'
;MSYLLLKGSLENFLHSLGDFVGRRSELARQFPAGVFLWGASRVDSRVKAGVGVFLYVAKNQYNEGGLVLYGRLLDVREFSGRYWPSGEWRYLLPIKAERAAGGVVEDPDDP
;
A
#
# COMPACT_ATOMS: atom_id res chain seq x y z
N MET A 1 13.68 -15.91 4.55
CA MET A 1 12.83 -14.70 4.69
C MET A 1 11.94 -14.63 3.47
N SER A 2 10.62 -14.47 3.63
CA SER A 2 9.67 -14.51 2.51
C SER A 2 9.29 -13.10 2.06
N TYR A 3 9.02 -12.95 0.76
CA TYR A 3 8.66 -11.68 0.13
C TYR A 3 7.43 -11.85 -0.76
N LEU A 4 6.64 -10.78 -0.87
CA LEU A 4 5.48 -10.68 -1.73
C LEU A 4 5.63 -9.47 -2.66
N LEU A 5 5.18 -9.63 -3.90
CA LEU A 5 4.96 -8.54 -4.83
C LEU A 5 3.46 -8.28 -4.92
N LEU A 6 3.01 -7.14 -4.41
CA LEU A 6 1.62 -6.69 -4.54
C LEU A 6 1.55 -5.76 -5.76
N LYS A 7 0.62 -6.06 -6.68
CA LYS A 7 0.42 -5.27 -7.90
C LYS A 7 -0.86 -4.47 -7.82
N GLY A 8 -0.81 -3.20 -8.24
CA GLY A 8 -1.91 -2.25 -8.13
C GLY A 8 -2.09 -1.34 -9.33
N SER A 9 -3.22 -0.64 -9.37
CA SER A 9 -3.45 0.49 -10.28
C SER A 9 -2.82 1.76 -9.71
N LEU A 10 -2.49 2.71 -10.61
CA LEU A 10 -2.01 4.03 -10.23
C LEU A 10 -3.04 4.79 -9.36
N GLU A 11 -4.31 4.72 -9.72
CA GLU A 11 -5.39 5.41 -9.01
C GLU A 11 -5.50 4.97 -7.53
N ASN A 12 -5.54 3.66 -7.28
CA ASN A 12 -5.62 3.13 -5.92
C ASN A 12 -4.36 3.43 -5.13
N PHE A 13 -3.20 3.39 -5.80
CA PHE A 13 -1.94 3.80 -5.20
C PHE A 13 -1.95 5.26 -4.76
N LEU A 14 -2.33 6.19 -5.64
CA LEU A 14 -2.38 7.62 -5.32
C LEU A 14 -3.38 7.92 -4.20
N HIS A 15 -4.51 7.22 -4.17
CA HIS A 15 -5.46 7.33 -3.06
C HIS A 15 -4.82 6.92 -1.73
N SER A 16 -4.22 5.73 -1.66
CA SER A 16 -3.54 5.24 -0.45
C SER A 16 -2.33 6.07 -0.07
N LEU A 17 -1.60 6.63 -1.04
CA LEU A 17 -0.47 7.54 -0.82
C LEU A 17 -0.94 8.87 -0.21
N GLY A 18 -2.01 9.46 -0.73
CA GLY A 18 -2.57 10.69 -0.18
C GLY A 18 -3.00 10.54 1.28
N ASP A 19 -3.49 9.36 1.64
CA ASP A 19 -3.84 9.03 3.02
C ASP A 19 -2.63 8.65 3.88
N PHE A 20 -1.63 8.01 3.31
CA PHE A 20 -0.37 7.72 3.99
C PHE A 20 0.31 9.02 4.46
N VAL A 21 0.35 10.03 3.58
CA VAL A 21 0.95 11.34 3.87
C VAL A 21 0.00 12.20 4.71
N GLY A 22 -1.26 12.31 4.31
CA GLY A 22 -2.20 13.29 4.89
C GLY A 22 -3.10 12.77 6.01
N ARG A 23 -3.18 11.45 6.20
CA ARG A 23 -4.02 10.78 7.22
C ARG A 23 -5.47 11.30 7.26
N ARG A 24 -6.06 11.46 6.07
CA ARG A 24 -7.36 12.13 5.89
C ARG A 24 -8.53 11.22 6.20
N SER A 25 -8.45 9.93 5.84
CA SER A 25 -9.53 8.97 6.14
C SER A 25 -9.56 8.52 7.60
N GLU A 26 -10.76 8.20 8.08
CA GLU A 26 -10.95 7.55 9.38
C GLU A 26 -10.24 6.20 9.46
N LEU A 27 -10.18 5.46 8.35
CA LEU A 27 -9.48 4.17 8.30
C LEU A 27 -7.97 4.34 8.54
N ALA A 28 -7.32 5.30 7.87
CA ALA A 28 -5.89 5.56 8.05
C ALA A 28 -5.56 6.00 9.49
N ARG A 29 -6.47 6.73 10.15
CA ARG A 29 -6.30 7.19 11.54
C ARG A 29 -6.28 6.06 12.56
N GLN A 30 -6.80 4.87 12.24
CA GLN A 30 -6.76 3.69 13.10
C GLN A 30 -5.36 3.04 13.18
N PHE A 31 -4.43 3.42 12.30
CA PHE A 31 -3.08 2.87 12.25
C PHE A 31 -2.03 3.91 12.65
N PRO A 32 -0.88 3.52 13.21
CA PRO A 32 0.23 4.44 13.47
C PRO A 32 0.70 5.20 12.21
N ALA A 33 1.42 6.30 12.42
CA ALA A 33 2.12 6.97 11.32
C ALA A 33 3.13 6.01 10.65
N GLY A 34 3.34 6.19 9.34
CA GLY A 34 4.22 5.30 8.56
C GLY A 34 3.58 3.96 8.14
N VAL A 35 2.26 3.79 8.33
CA VAL A 35 1.51 2.63 7.82
C VAL A 35 0.76 2.99 6.55
N PHE A 36 1.13 2.32 5.45
CA PHE A 36 0.48 2.40 4.15
C PHE A 36 -0.61 1.34 4.05
N LEU A 37 -1.81 1.72 3.60
CA LEU A 37 -2.93 0.80 3.48
C LEU A 37 -3.04 0.26 2.05
N TRP A 38 -3.12 -1.06 1.90
CA TRP A 38 -3.31 -1.70 0.61
C TRP A 38 -4.46 -2.72 0.60
N GLY A 39 -5.07 -2.90 -0.58
CA GLY A 39 -6.25 -3.72 -0.77
C GLY A 39 -5.93 -5.00 -1.52
N ALA A 40 -6.50 -6.11 -1.08
CA ALA A 40 -6.47 -7.37 -1.83
C ALA A 40 -7.86 -7.99 -1.93
N SER A 41 -8.17 -8.57 -3.09
CA SER A 41 -9.44 -9.28 -3.30
C SER A 41 -9.41 -10.70 -2.72
N ARG A 42 -8.21 -11.29 -2.65
CA ARG A 42 -7.95 -12.62 -2.11
C ARG A 42 -6.60 -12.64 -1.40
N VAL A 43 -6.48 -13.48 -0.39
CA VAL A 43 -5.24 -13.77 0.32
C VAL A 43 -5.11 -15.29 0.47
N ASP A 44 -3.88 -15.78 0.59
CA ASP A 44 -3.60 -17.18 0.91
C ASP A 44 -2.61 -17.27 2.08
N SER A 45 -2.28 -18.48 2.52
CA SER A 45 -1.40 -18.75 3.66
C SER A 45 -0.01 -18.08 3.63
N ARG A 46 0.44 -17.60 2.46
CA ARG A 46 1.70 -16.87 2.28
C ARG A 46 1.59 -15.39 2.65
N VAL A 47 0.38 -14.83 2.62
CA VAL A 47 0.11 -13.44 2.99
C VAL A 47 -0.14 -13.38 4.49
N LYS A 48 0.91 -13.05 5.26
CA LYS A 48 0.86 -13.00 6.72
C LYS A 48 1.80 -11.95 7.28
N ALA A 49 1.56 -11.53 8.52
CA ALA A 49 2.37 -10.56 9.23
C ALA A 49 3.88 -10.90 9.20
N GLY A 50 4.71 -9.86 9.12
CA GLY A 50 6.18 -9.92 9.07
C GLY A 50 6.78 -10.19 7.69
N VAL A 51 5.98 -10.60 6.71
CA VAL A 51 6.44 -10.83 5.34
C VAL A 51 6.88 -9.50 4.69
N GLY A 52 7.99 -9.54 3.96
CA GLY A 52 8.45 -8.39 3.18
C GLY A 52 7.54 -8.12 1.99
N VAL A 53 7.20 -6.87 1.75
CA VAL A 53 6.28 -6.47 0.69
C VAL A 53 6.96 -5.48 -0.24
N PHE A 54 6.90 -5.77 -1.53
CA PHE A 54 7.14 -4.83 -2.61
C PHE A 54 5.81 -4.45 -3.24
N LEU A 55 5.54 -3.15 -3.39
CA LEU A 55 4.37 -2.65 -4.10
C LEU A 55 4.77 -2.20 -5.50
N TYR A 56 4.06 -2.71 -6.50
CA TYR A 56 4.26 -2.41 -7.91
C TYR A 56 3.01 -1.75 -8.49
N VAL A 57 3.16 -0.55 -9.04
CA VAL A 57 2.12 0.10 -9.83
C VAL A 57 2.21 -0.41 -11.26
N ALA A 58 1.08 -0.87 -11.80
CA ALA A 58 1.00 -1.38 -13.16
C ALA A 58 1.07 -0.25 -14.20
N LYS A 59 1.72 -0.54 -15.33
CA LYS A 59 1.71 0.29 -16.54
C LYS A 59 0.27 0.64 -16.93
N ASN A 60 0.05 1.90 -17.29
CA ASN A 60 -1.18 2.37 -17.94
C ASN A 60 -0.82 3.47 -18.96
N GLN A 61 -1.82 4.18 -19.47
CA GLN A 61 -1.60 5.26 -20.45
C GLN A 61 -0.85 6.49 -19.90
N TYR A 62 -0.64 6.57 -18.59
CA TYR A 62 -0.02 7.70 -17.89
C TYR A 62 1.34 7.37 -17.25
N ASN A 63 1.70 6.09 -17.10
CA ASN A 63 2.94 5.67 -16.46
C ASN A 63 3.41 4.30 -16.97
N GLU A 64 4.72 4.07 -16.97
CA GLU A 64 5.34 2.80 -17.42
C GLU A 64 5.27 1.65 -16.40
N GLY A 65 4.74 1.93 -15.20
CA GLY A 65 4.75 1.01 -14.07
C GLY A 65 6.10 0.95 -13.37
N GLY A 66 6.11 0.46 -12.14
CA GLY A 66 7.33 0.39 -11.35
C GLY A 66 7.11 0.01 -9.89
N LEU A 67 8.21 -0.34 -9.23
CA LEU A 67 8.24 -0.51 -7.78
C LEU A 67 8.16 0.87 -7.12
N VAL A 68 7.19 1.05 -6.22
CA VAL A 68 6.92 2.34 -5.58
C VAL A 68 7.15 2.34 -4.08
N LEU A 69 7.04 1.17 -3.44
CA LEU A 69 7.16 1.04 -2.00
C LEU A 69 7.72 -0.33 -1.62
N TYR A 70 8.56 -0.34 -0.60
CA TYR A 70 9.00 -1.52 0.11
C TYR A 70 8.70 -1.38 1.60
N GLY A 71 8.27 -2.48 2.23
CA GLY A 71 7.92 -2.47 3.64
C GLY A 71 7.63 -3.85 4.21
N ARG A 72 6.98 -3.86 5.38
CA ARG A 72 6.58 -5.08 6.09
C ARG A 72 5.09 -5.13 6.27
N LEU A 73 4.49 -6.26 5.93
CA LEU A 73 3.08 -6.50 6.22
C LEU A 73 2.90 -6.61 7.74
N LEU A 74 2.03 -5.78 8.31
CA LEU A 74 1.73 -5.80 9.74
C LEU A 74 0.68 -6.85 10.08
N ASP A 75 -0.33 -6.98 9.22
CA ASP A 75 -1.51 -7.80 9.48
C ASP A 75 -2.27 -8.10 8.18
N VAL A 76 -3.24 -9.00 8.24
CA VAL A 76 -4.24 -9.24 7.19
C VAL A 76 -5.62 -9.21 7.82
N ARG A 77 -6.43 -8.23 7.44
CA ARG A 77 -7.77 -8.03 8.00
C ARG A 77 -8.83 -8.20 6.95
N GLU A 78 -9.90 -8.90 7.26
CA GLU A 78 -11.11 -8.83 6.45
C GLU A 78 -11.66 -7.41 6.46
N PHE A 79 -12.13 -6.96 5.31
CA PHE A 79 -12.58 -5.59 5.08
C PHE A 79 -13.83 -5.61 4.19
N SER A 80 -14.89 -4.98 4.68
CA SER A 80 -16.19 -4.86 4.00
C SER A 80 -16.53 -3.41 3.63
N GLY A 81 -15.62 -2.47 3.90
CA GLY A 81 -15.84 -1.05 3.64
C GLY A 81 -15.51 -0.64 2.21
N ARG A 82 -15.82 0.61 1.88
CA ARG A 82 -15.37 1.26 0.64
C ARG A 82 -14.24 2.22 0.99
N TYR A 83 -13.04 1.90 0.55
CA TYR A 83 -11.84 2.72 0.79
C TYR A 83 -11.21 3.14 -0.53
N TRP A 84 -10.83 2.17 -1.37
CA TRP A 84 -10.23 2.47 -2.67
C TRP A 84 -11.27 2.96 -3.70
N PRO A 85 -10.86 3.87 -4.61
CA PRO A 85 -11.73 4.39 -5.68
C PRO A 85 -12.27 3.31 -6.63
N SER A 86 -11.44 2.34 -6.99
CA SER A 86 -11.79 1.30 -7.96
C SER A 86 -11.56 -0.11 -7.42
N GLY A 87 -12.45 -1.04 -7.79
CA GLY A 87 -12.42 -2.45 -7.41
C GLY A 87 -13.08 -2.76 -6.06
N GLU A 88 -13.25 -4.05 -5.80
CA GLU A 88 -13.72 -4.58 -4.53
C GLU A 88 -12.58 -5.30 -3.80
N TRP A 89 -12.28 -4.85 -2.58
CA TRP A 89 -11.14 -5.30 -1.79
C TRP A 89 -11.65 -5.90 -0.50
N ARG A 90 -11.57 -7.23 -0.39
CA ARG A 90 -12.08 -7.97 0.77
C ARG A 90 -11.09 -8.03 1.93
N TYR A 91 -9.83 -7.68 1.66
CA TYR A 91 -8.76 -7.71 2.63
C TYR A 91 -8.03 -6.38 2.65
N LEU A 92 -7.85 -5.86 3.86
CA LEU A 92 -6.98 -4.73 4.17
C LEU A 92 -5.62 -5.26 4.61
N LEU A 93 -4.57 -4.73 3.98
CA LEU A 93 -3.18 -5.07 4.18
C LEU A 93 -2.43 -3.82 4.67
N PRO A 94 -2.32 -3.61 5.99
CA PRO A 94 -1.53 -2.53 6.55
C PRO A 94 -0.04 -2.85 6.41
N ILE A 95 0.71 -1.99 5.74
CA ILE A 95 2.12 -2.17 5.43
C ILE A 95 2.91 -1.08 6.14
N LYS A 96 3.83 -1.45 7.04
CA LYS A 96 4.81 -0.49 7.57
C LYS A 96 5.81 -0.19 6.47
N ALA A 97 5.79 1.04 5.97
CA ALA A 97 6.70 1.47 4.92
C ALA A 97 8.14 1.54 5.46
N GLU A 98 9.08 0.92 4.76
CA GLU A 98 10.51 0.99 5.08
C GLU A 98 11.27 1.83 4.04
N ARG A 99 10.84 1.81 2.77
CA ARG A 99 11.37 2.65 1.69
C ARG A 99 10.30 2.98 0.67
N ALA A 100 10.41 4.14 0.03
CA ALA A 100 9.65 4.51 -1.16
C ALA A 100 10.60 4.78 -2.33
N ALA A 101 10.10 4.67 -3.56
CA ALA A 101 10.88 5.11 -4.73
C ALA A 101 11.02 6.63 -4.73
N GLY A 102 12.12 7.15 -5.30
CA GLY A 102 12.31 8.60 -5.45
C GLY A 102 11.13 9.25 -6.18
N GLY A 103 10.64 10.38 -5.66
CA GLY A 103 9.47 11.09 -6.18
C GLY A 103 8.10 10.52 -5.76
N VAL A 104 8.05 9.45 -4.95
CA VAL A 104 6.79 8.93 -4.37
C VAL A 104 6.44 9.65 -3.07
N VAL A 105 7.42 9.81 -2.19
CA VAL A 105 7.34 10.67 -1.00
C VAL A 105 8.62 11.45 -1.01
N GLU A 106 8.55 12.78 -1.07
CA GLU A 106 9.72 13.63 -0.86
C GLU A 106 10.15 13.45 0.60
N ASP A 107 11.40 13.05 0.81
CA ASP A 107 12.00 13.09 2.13
C ASP A 107 12.21 14.57 2.46
N PRO A 108 11.64 15.11 3.55
CA PRO A 108 11.90 16.50 3.95
C PRO A 108 13.39 16.76 4.23
N ASP A 109 14.20 15.70 4.38
CA ASP A 109 15.65 15.75 4.57
C ASP A 109 16.47 15.42 3.30
N ASP A 110 15.86 15.31 2.11
CA ASP A 110 16.60 15.22 0.83
C ASP A 110 17.06 16.66 0.42
N PRO A 111 18.37 16.96 0.41
CA PRO A 111 18.91 18.31 0.18
C PRO A 111 18.78 18.84 -1.25
#